data_AF-A0A355U401-F1
#
_entry.id   AF-A0A355U401-F1
#
_cell.length_a   1.000
_cell.length_b   1.000
_cell.length_c   1.000
_cell.angle_alpha   90.00
_cell.angle_beta   90.00
_cell.angle_gamma   90.00
#
_symmetry.space_group_name_H-M   'P 1'
#
loop_
_entity.id
_entity.type
_entity.pdbx_description
1 polymer ?
#
loop_
_entity_poly.entity_id
_entity_poly.type
_entity_poly.pdbx_seq_one_letter_code
_entity_poly.pdbx_strand_id
1 'polypeptide(L)'
;MEKKKMKKHSKYFWIKLASGVTLSAIALTTSLSVMLASRSSYNAYYNDLMSQKSEQERLNSLPLEFLGITVALNDGVAYYKDGFGYAPEKNDFNVKANFTEKGKDFSKKLSSKSFEMTVPEDFAKNGGDILFSYTFTPEKKEEDKTDPVPVTKTATFNYVLQEPSENMYKIETMPTFTEAGSAVNVKGNKITLEPLDKTNYKYEEKFTDGYALFTHIKTGVTIKKAITDSFSVYGKDNVKYEYNNVTCHFANEIENLGISFLDDKFMLSPKTADVLEIGSIEGDDASVELGGNISLTGNIATKKFFVESGAKVVINGTINVDYMCAYKDSDLTCNWSGGDCITINGRGLIELDGKVLMKGNGGGTGINLVGMASLQLTRNSEVKIEDCEWGVGTFWVENEKEDTKEGYLL
;
A
#
# COMPACT_ATOMS: atom_id res chain seq x y z
N MET A 1 20.97 52.00 -3.02
CA MET A 1 21.43 51.38 -1.75
C MET A 1 20.31 50.47 -1.24
N GLU A 2 20.11 49.31 -1.87
CA GLU A 2 19.02 48.40 -1.55
C GLU A 2 19.47 47.27 -0.64
N LYS A 3 18.80 47.09 0.50
CA LYS A 3 18.91 45.91 1.35
C LYS A 3 17.76 44.95 1.05
N LYS A 4 17.94 43.98 0.15
CA LYS A 4 17.03 42.83 0.06
C LYS A 4 17.36 41.83 1.17
N LYS A 5 16.46 41.71 2.16
CA LYS A 5 16.54 40.71 3.24
C LYS A 5 16.33 39.29 2.68
N MET A 6 17.05 38.32 3.25
CA MET A 6 16.82 36.90 3.05
C MET A 6 15.38 36.50 3.39
N LYS A 7 14.73 35.70 2.54
CA LYS A 7 13.67 34.78 2.96
C LYS A 7 14.29 33.41 3.20
N LYS A 8 14.20 32.91 4.44
CA LYS A 8 14.42 31.49 4.77
C LYS A 8 13.36 30.66 4.05
N HIS A 9 13.76 29.58 3.39
CA HIS A 9 12.91 28.39 3.24
C HIS A 9 13.44 27.26 4.12
N SER A 10 12.52 26.37 4.50
CA SER A 10 12.65 25.48 5.65
C SER A 10 13.52 24.26 5.40
N LYS A 11 14.14 23.79 6.48
CA LYS A 11 14.69 22.43 6.57
C LYS A 11 13.54 21.42 6.38
N TYR A 12 13.58 20.60 5.32
CA TYR A 12 13.04 19.22 5.26
C TYR A 12 13.32 18.61 3.86
N PHE A 13 14.59 18.34 3.56
CA PHE A 13 14.97 17.44 2.45
C PHE A 13 16.33 16.76 2.69
N TRP A 14 16.43 16.07 3.82
CA TRP A 14 17.28 14.89 4.00
C TRP A 14 16.26 13.76 4.20
N ILE A 15 16.29 12.60 3.56
CA ILE A 15 17.42 11.79 3.09
C ILE A 15 17.06 11.14 1.74
N LYS A 16 17.88 11.34 0.70
CA LYS A 16 18.14 10.31 -0.31
C LYS A 16 19.63 10.01 -0.27
N LEU A 17 19.97 8.75 -0.01
CA LEU A 17 21.33 8.30 0.29
C LEU A 17 22.19 8.31 -0.98
N ALA A 18 22.77 9.47 -1.31
CA ALA A 18 23.75 9.60 -2.38
C ALA A 18 25.09 9.01 -1.94
N SER A 19 25.25 7.69 -2.06
CA SER A 19 26.53 6.99 -1.94
C SER A 19 27.05 6.50 -3.29
N GLY A 20 26.89 7.33 -4.33
CA GLY A 20 27.60 7.22 -5.60
C GLY A 20 28.86 8.09 -5.54
N VAL A 21 30.02 7.46 -5.37
CA VAL A 21 31.29 8.17 -5.08
C VAL A 21 31.66 9.15 -6.20
N THR A 22 31.86 10.41 -5.81
CA THR A 22 32.55 11.42 -6.61
C THR A 22 33.95 10.97 -6.98
N LEU A 23 34.16 10.59 -8.24
CA LEU A 23 35.48 10.40 -8.84
C LEU A 23 35.61 11.22 -10.13
N SER A 24 35.95 12.49 -9.91
CA SER A 24 36.90 13.25 -10.73
C SER A 24 36.75 13.22 -12.27
N ALA A 25 35.86 14.05 -12.79
CA ALA A 25 36.09 14.71 -14.08
C ALA A 25 37.15 15.82 -13.91
N ILE A 26 38.42 15.44 -13.73
CA ILE A 26 39.54 16.40 -13.84
C ILE A 26 39.78 16.63 -15.33
N ALA A 27 39.52 17.85 -15.78
CA ALA A 27 39.81 18.28 -17.14
C ALA A 27 41.33 18.29 -17.37
N LEU A 28 41.85 17.25 -18.04
CA LEU A 28 43.20 17.23 -18.59
C LEU A 28 43.19 17.70 -20.05
N THR A 29 42.98 18.99 -20.25
CA THR A 29 43.36 19.69 -21.48
C THR A 29 44.43 20.73 -21.18
N THR A 30 45.49 20.71 -21.99
CA THR A 30 46.63 21.66 -22.03
C THR A 30 47.64 21.62 -20.87
N SER A 31 48.72 20.84 -21.03
CA SER A 31 50.05 21.43 -21.27
C SER A 31 51.07 20.38 -21.71
N LEU A 32 51.70 20.62 -22.86
CA LEU A 32 52.60 19.70 -23.57
C LEU A 32 54.08 19.85 -23.12
N SER A 33 54.33 20.26 -21.87
CA SER A 33 55.56 20.98 -21.50
C SER A 33 56.31 20.46 -20.27
N VAL A 34 56.18 19.18 -19.90
CA VAL A 34 57.21 18.45 -19.11
C VAL A 34 57.33 16.99 -19.60
N MET A 35 57.98 16.79 -20.74
CA MET A 35 58.68 15.53 -20.99
C MET A 35 60.18 15.72 -20.68
N LEU A 36 60.82 14.65 -20.17
CA LEU A 36 62.26 14.43 -19.91
C LEU A 36 62.70 14.11 -18.46
N ALA A 37 61.76 13.69 -17.60
CA ALA A 37 62.04 12.75 -16.49
C ALA A 37 60.73 12.04 -16.06
N SER A 38 60.53 10.72 -16.16
CA SER A 38 61.32 9.67 -16.82
C SER A 38 60.39 8.82 -17.72
N ARG A 39 60.92 8.22 -18.79
CA ARG A 39 60.14 7.33 -19.68
C ARG A 39 59.58 6.09 -18.94
N SER A 40 60.26 5.65 -17.89
CA SER A 40 59.79 4.57 -17.01
C SER A 40 58.54 4.97 -16.24
N SER A 41 58.54 6.16 -15.61
CA SER A 41 57.39 6.69 -14.86
C SER A 41 56.15 6.89 -15.76
N TYR A 42 56.35 7.38 -16.99
CA TYR A 42 55.26 7.54 -17.95
C TYR A 42 54.70 6.18 -18.41
N ASN A 43 55.56 5.21 -18.74
CA ASN A 43 55.12 3.87 -19.11
C ASN A 43 54.39 3.16 -17.97
N ALA A 44 54.86 3.31 -16.72
CA ALA A 44 54.19 2.76 -15.55
C ALA A 44 52.79 3.36 -15.35
N TYR A 45 52.67 4.69 -15.40
CA TYR A 45 51.39 5.40 -15.32
C TYR A 45 50.42 5.02 -16.46
N TYR A 46 50.91 4.92 -17.70
CA TYR A 46 50.09 4.52 -18.84
C TYR A 46 49.62 3.06 -18.74
N ASN A 47 50.50 2.14 -18.33
CA ASN A 47 50.14 0.73 -18.15
C ASN A 47 49.14 0.55 -16.99
N ASP A 48 49.29 1.30 -15.90
CA ASP A 48 48.34 1.33 -14.78
C ASP A 48 46.96 1.86 -15.23
N LEU A 49 46.92 2.98 -15.97
CA LEU A 49 45.68 3.50 -16.57
C LEU A 49 45.00 2.50 -17.52
N MET A 50 45.76 1.84 -18.38
CA MET A 50 45.23 0.83 -19.31
C MET A 50 44.78 -0.43 -18.56
N SER A 51 45.46 -0.82 -17.47
CA SER A 51 45.04 -1.91 -16.59
C SER A 51 43.74 -1.59 -15.85
N GLN A 52 43.62 -0.38 -15.28
CA GLN A 52 42.39 0.07 -14.62
C GLN A 52 41.24 0.19 -15.61
N LYS A 53 41.48 0.68 -16.83
CA LYS A 53 40.48 0.73 -17.90
C LYS A 53 40.04 -0.69 -18.31
N SER A 54 40.99 -1.60 -18.54
CA SER A 54 40.70 -3.01 -18.85
C SER A 54 39.90 -3.69 -17.75
N GLU A 55 40.22 -3.43 -16.48
CA GLU A 55 39.47 -3.99 -15.35
C GLU A 55 38.08 -3.37 -15.23
N GLN A 56 37.93 -2.06 -15.45
CA GLN A 56 36.62 -1.40 -15.46
C GLN A 56 35.73 -1.88 -16.61
N GLU A 57 36.30 -2.10 -17.81
CA GLU A 57 35.62 -2.73 -18.95
C GLU A 57 35.21 -4.17 -18.62
N ARG A 58 36.11 -4.96 -18.00
CA ARG A 58 35.80 -6.32 -17.52
C ARG A 58 34.64 -6.30 -16.51
N LEU A 59 34.71 -5.47 -15.47
CA LEU A 59 33.66 -5.36 -14.46
C LEU A 59 32.33 -4.92 -15.07
N ASN A 60 32.33 -3.91 -15.96
CA ASN A 60 31.12 -3.46 -16.66
C ASN A 60 30.52 -4.53 -17.60
N SER A 61 31.32 -5.48 -18.07
CA SER A 61 30.85 -6.61 -18.91
C SER A 61 30.22 -7.75 -18.11
N LEU A 62 30.40 -7.80 -16.79
CA LEU A 62 29.81 -8.86 -15.96
C LEU A 62 28.29 -8.66 -15.82
N PRO A 63 27.48 -9.72 -16.05
CA PRO A 63 26.02 -9.64 -15.89
C PRO A 63 25.64 -9.45 -14.41
N LEU A 64 24.40 -9.00 -14.19
CA LEU A 64 23.75 -9.13 -12.89
C LEU A 64 23.40 -10.61 -12.66
N GLU A 65 24.00 -11.23 -11.65
CA GLU A 65 23.73 -12.62 -11.28
C GLU A 65 22.87 -12.69 -10.02
N PHE A 66 21.78 -13.47 -10.05
CA PHE A 66 20.95 -13.75 -8.88
C PHE A 66 21.42 -15.04 -8.19
N LEU A 67 22.20 -14.88 -7.12
CA LEU A 67 22.86 -15.98 -6.42
C LEU A 67 21.83 -16.86 -5.69
N GLY A 68 20.94 -16.24 -4.91
CA GLY A 68 19.94 -16.93 -4.09
C GLY A 68 19.30 -16.01 -3.05
N ILE A 69 18.44 -16.58 -2.21
CA ILE A 69 17.86 -15.88 -1.05
C ILE A 69 18.50 -16.34 0.27
N THR A 70 18.56 -15.44 1.23
CA THR A 70 18.94 -15.73 2.62
C THR A 70 17.81 -15.33 3.55
N VAL A 71 17.61 -16.11 4.61
CA VAL A 71 16.51 -15.96 5.57
C VAL A 71 17.09 -15.92 6.98
N ALA A 72 16.63 -14.99 7.79
CA ALA A 72 16.87 -14.96 9.22
C ALA A 72 15.56 -14.66 9.97
N LEU A 73 15.40 -15.22 11.17
CA LEU A 73 14.30 -14.87 12.07
C LEU A 73 14.53 -13.47 12.66
N ASN A 74 13.48 -12.66 12.80
CA ASN A 74 13.59 -11.34 13.42
C ASN A 74 13.80 -11.43 14.94
N ASP A 75 14.52 -10.46 15.51
CA ASP A 75 14.80 -10.41 16.95
C ASP A 75 13.50 -10.38 17.78
N GLY A 76 13.44 -11.24 18.80
CA GLY A 76 12.28 -11.37 19.69
C GLY A 76 11.15 -12.26 19.19
N VAL A 77 11.26 -12.85 17.99
CA VAL A 77 10.37 -13.93 17.55
C VAL A 77 10.84 -15.26 18.13
N ALA A 78 9.91 -16.06 18.66
CA ALA A 78 10.15 -17.42 19.11
C ALA A 78 8.87 -18.25 18.97
N TYR A 79 9.04 -19.50 18.49
CA TYR A 79 7.96 -20.48 18.39
C TYR A 79 8.13 -21.60 19.43
N TYR A 80 7.01 -22.11 19.95
CA TYR A 80 6.97 -23.09 21.04
C TYR A 80 6.17 -24.33 20.64
N LYS A 81 6.40 -25.43 21.37
CA LYS A 81 5.67 -26.69 21.19
C LYS A 81 4.17 -26.55 21.39
N ASP A 82 3.44 -27.52 20.85
CA ASP A 82 1.99 -27.66 20.87
C ASP A 82 1.19 -26.45 20.38
N GLY A 83 1.82 -25.54 19.63
CA GLY A 83 1.23 -24.30 19.14
C GLY A 83 1.04 -23.23 20.21
N PHE A 84 1.90 -23.20 21.24
CA PHE A 84 2.02 -22.05 22.13
C PHE A 84 2.76 -20.89 21.43
N GLY A 85 2.32 -19.65 21.67
CA GLY A 85 2.73 -18.48 20.87
C GLY A 85 1.86 -18.29 19.62
N TYR A 86 2.38 -17.59 18.61
CA TYR A 86 1.75 -17.40 17.30
C TYR A 86 2.41 -18.29 16.24
N ALA A 87 1.67 -18.61 15.16
CA ALA A 87 2.20 -19.41 14.05
C ALA A 87 3.20 -18.58 13.20
N PRO A 88 4.16 -19.22 12.50
CA PRO A 88 5.09 -18.48 11.64
C PRO A 88 4.40 -17.75 10.49
N GLU A 89 4.71 -16.47 10.35
CA GLU A 89 4.18 -15.60 9.29
C GLU A 89 5.32 -14.99 8.45
N LYS A 90 5.06 -14.62 7.19
CA LYS A 90 6.07 -14.03 6.28
C LYS A 90 6.81 -12.82 6.91
N ASN A 91 6.10 -12.02 7.71
CA ASN A 91 6.63 -10.83 8.39
C ASN A 91 7.55 -11.13 9.59
N ASP A 92 7.66 -12.38 10.03
CA ASP A 92 8.56 -12.78 11.13
C ASP A 92 10.02 -12.91 10.66
N PHE A 93 10.25 -12.93 9.34
CA PHE A 93 11.53 -13.26 8.73
C PHE A 93 12.12 -12.06 7.96
N ASN A 94 13.43 -11.87 8.13
CA ASN A 94 14.24 -10.99 7.30
C ASN A 94 14.72 -11.77 6.07
N VAL A 95 13.94 -11.74 4.99
CA VAL A 95 14.31 -12.37 3.72
C VAL A 95 15.05 -11.38 2.83
N LYS A 96 16.22 -11.78 2.31
CA LYS A 96 17.05 -10.98 1.40
C LYS A 96 17.35 -11.75 0.13
N ALA A 97 17.22 -11.11 -1.02
CA ALA A 97 17.75 -11.61 -2.29
C ALA A 97 19.19 -11.10 -2.47
N ASN A 98 20.09 -12.01 -2.83
CA ASN A 98 21.53 -11.76 -2.95
C ASN A 98 21.95 -11.81 -4.41
N PHE A 99 22.72 -10.83 -4.83
CA PHE A 99 23.11 -10.62 -6.22
C PHE A 99 24.59 -10.25 -6.31
N THR A 100 25.20 -10.52 -7.47
CA THR A 100 26.48 -9.95 -7.86
C THR A 100 26.25 -9.04 -9.06
N GLU A 101 26.64 -7.77 -8.98
CA GLU A 101 26.71 -6.84 -10.12
C GLU A 101 28.13 -6.31 -10.25
N LYS A 102 28.71 -6.35 -11.46
CA LYS A 102 30.04 -5.79 -11.75
C LYS A 102 31.11 -6.26 -10.75
N GLY A 103 31.07 -7.55 -10.40
CA GLY A 103 32.00 -8.18 -9.46
C GLY A 103 31.84 -7.76 -7.99
N LYS A 104 30.72 -7.12 -7.62
CA LYS A 104 30.41 -6.73 -6.24
C LYS A 104 29.10 -7.37 -5.79
N ASP A 105 29.15 -8.01 -4.62
CA ASP A 105 27.99 -8.63 -4.02
C ASP A 105 27.15 -7.60 -3.25
N PHE A 106 25.83 -7.71 -3.36
CA PHE A 106 24.88 -6.93 -2.59
C PHE A 106 23.60 -7.71 -2.28
N SER A 107 22.84 -7.23 -1.29
CA SER A 107 21.58 -7.85 -0.86
C SER A 107 20.45 -6.83 -0.83
N LYS A 108 19.25 -7.25 -1.26
CA LYS A 108 18.01 -6.46 -1.20
C LYS A 108 17.03 -7.12 -0.23
N LYS A 109 16.55 -6.42 0.80
CA LYS A 109 15.44 -6.89 1.66
C LYS A 109 14.20 -7.05 0.76
N LEU A 110 13.56 -8.21 0.83
CA LEU A 110 12.28 -8.46 0.17
C LEU A 110 11.12 -8.05 1.07
N SER A 111 10.02 -7.57 0.49
CA SER A 111 8.76 -7.44 1.24
C SER A 111 8.05 -8.79 1.31
N SER A 112 7.17 -8.98 2.29
CA SER A 112 6.35 -10.19 2.43
C SER A 112 5.37 -10.43 1.28
N LYS A 113 5.10 -9.42 0.45
CA LYS A 113 4.35 -9.54 -0.81
C LYS A 113 5.21 -10.04 -1.98
N SER A 114 6.55 -10.07 -1.86
CA SER A 114 7.47 -10.43 -2.95
C SER A 114 7.95 -11.88 -2.94
N PHE A 115 7.79 -12.63 -1.85
CA PHE A 115 8.27 -14.01 -1.72
C PHE A 115 7.19 -14.93 -1.19
N GLU A 116 7.31 -16.22 -1.50
CA GLU A 116 6.48 -17.27 -0.93
C GLU A 116 7.13 -17.98 0.25
N MET A 117 6.29 -18.46 1.17
CA MET A 117 6.69 -19.14 2.39
C MET A 117 5.75 -20.32 2.62
N THR A 118 6.32 -21.49 2.92
CA THR A 118 5.58 -22.71 3.23
C THR A 118 6.06 -23.25 4.57
N VAL A 119 5.13 -23.32 5.53
CA VAL A 119 5.35 -23.87 6.88
C VAL A 119 4.87 -25.32 6.86
N PRO A 120 5.61 -26.30 7.42
CA PRO A 120 5.17 -27.69 7.44
C PRO A 120 3.92 -27.86 8.34
N GLU A 121 3.00 -28.75 7.96
CA GLU A 121 1.69 -28.91 8.63
C GLU A 121 1.82 -29.31 10.11
N ASP A 122 2.87 -30.03 10.47
CA ASP A 122 3.18 -30.45 11.84
C ASP A 122 4.13 -29.50 12.57
N PHE A 123 4.44 -28.32 12.01
CA PHE A 123 5.37 -27.35 12.60
C PHE A 123 5.01 -27.01 14.05
N ALA A 124 3.74 -26.90 14.40
CA ALA A 124 3.30 -26.59 15.76
C ALA A 124 3.63 -27.68 16.80
N LYS A 125 3.95 -28.91 16.36
CA LYS A 125 4.34 -30.04 17.22
C LYS A 125 5.84 -30.30 17.17
N ASN A 126 6.41 -30.30 15.96
CA ASN A 126 7.76 -30.81 15.68
C ASN A 126 8.77 -29.73 15.25
N GLY A 127 8.30 -28.53 14.89
CA GLY A 127 9.13 -27.49 14.28
C GLY A 127 9.54 -27.88 12.87
N GLY A 128 10.81 -27.67 12.53
CA GLY A 128 11.41 -28.15 11.29
C GLY A 128 11.63 -27.07 10.25
N ASP A 129 11.57 -27.49 8.98
CA ASP A 129 12.05 -26.73 7.83
C ASP A 129 10.95 -25.87 7.21
N ILE A 130 11.04 -24.55 7.38
CA ILE A 130 10.20 -23.57 6.68
C ILE A 130 10.86 -23.25 5.33
N LEU A 131 10.14 -23.46 4.24
CA LEU A 131 10.62 -23.21 2.88
C LEU A 131 10.25 -21.80 2.42
N PHE A 132 11.22 -21.09 1.84
CA PHE A 132 11.04 -19.78 1.22
C PHE A 132 11.36 -19.87 -0.27
N SER A 133 10.65 -19.10 -1.10
CA SER A 133 10.86 -19.04 -2.55
C SER A 133 10.73 -17.61 -3.07
N TYR A 134 11.64 -17.19 -3.95
CA TYR A 134 11.60 -15.91 -4.64
C TYR A 134 11.95 -16.07 -6.11
N THR A 135 11.14 -15.46 -6.99
CA THR A 135 11.37 -15.39 -8.43
C THR A 135 11.80 -13.99 -8.82
N PHE A 136 13.01 -13.89 -9.38
CA PHE A 136 13.54 -12.66 -9.96
C PHE A 136 13.47 -12.73 -11.48
N THR A 137 12.89 -11.70 -12.12
CA THR A 137 12.93 -11.53 -13.57
C THR A 137 13.95 -10.43 -13.89
N PRO A 138 15.03 -10.74 -14.63
CA PRO A 138 15.98 -9.72 -15.08
C PRO A 138 15.32 -8.64 -15.94
N GLU A 139 15.93 -7.45 -16.02
CA GLU A 139 15.51 -6.43 -16.98
C GLU A 139 15.92 -6.83 -18.40
N LYS A 140 15.00 -6.65 -19.37
CA LYS A 140 15.26 -6.86 -20.79
C LYS A 140 16.10 -5.71 -21.33
N LYS A 141 17.22 -6.00 -22.01
CA LYS A 141 17.98 -4.95 -22.71
C LYS A 141 17.35 -4.69 -24.08
N GLU A 142 17.51 -3.47 -24.60
CA GLU A 142 16.99 -3.10 -25.93
C GLU A 142 17.55 -3.97 -27.06
N GLU A 143 18.71 -4.58 -26.83
CA GLU A 143 19.42 -5.49 -27.74
C GLU A 143 18.87 -6.94 -27.73
N ASP A 144 18.09 -7.32 -26.71
CA ASP A 144 17.65 -8.70 -26.48
C ASP A 144 16.42 -9.07 -27.33
N LYS A 145 16.59 -10.05 -28.22
CA LYS A 145 15.52 -10.54 -29.13
C LYS A 145 14.39 -11.31 -28.44
N THR A 146 14.57 -11.70 -27.19
CA THR A 146 13.63 -12.50 -26.40
C THR A 146 13.50 -11.91 -25.01
N ASP A 147 12.35 -12.10 -24.36
CA ASP A 147 12.18 -11.67 -22.97
C ASP A 147 13.06 -12.51 -22.04
N PRO A 148 13.63 -11.91 -20.97
CA PRO A 148 14.51 -12.61 -20.04
C PRO A 148 13.75 -13.67 -19.24
N VAL A 149 14.35 -14.84 -19.09
CA VAL A 149 13.76 -15.96 -18.35
C VAL A 149 13.78 -15.68 -16.84
N PRO A 150 12.63 -15.74 -16.14
CA PRO A 150 12.60 -15.61 -14.68
C PRO A 150 13.38 -16.72 -13.98
N VAL A 151 14.11 -16.36 -12.92
CA VAL A 151 14.93 -17.28 -12.12
C VAL A 151 14.35 -17.37 -10.71
N THR A 152 13.86 -18.55 -10.35
CA THR A 152 13.40 -18.86 -8.99
C THR A 152 14.52 -19.45 -8.16
N LYS A 153 14.65 -18.99 -6.91
CA LYS A 153 15.58 -19.52 -5.91
C LYS A 153 14.84 -19.77 -4.61
N THR A 154 15.20 -20.84 -3.92
CA THR A 154 14.64 -21.21 -2.62
C THR A 154 15.68 -21.16 -1.52
N ALA A 155 15.23 -21.06 -0.27
CA ALA A 155 16.03 -21.30 0.92
C ALA A 155 15.17 -21.96 1.99
N THR A 156 15.81 -22.72 2.87
CA THR A 156 15.15 -23.38 4.00
C THR A 156 15.64 -22.78 5.29
N PHE A 157 14.72 -22.49 6.21
CA PHE A 157 15.02 -22.08 7.58
C PHE A 157 14.54 -23.17 8.54
N ASN A 158 15.48 -23.91 9.13
CA ASN A 158 15.19 -24.89 10.17
C ASN A 158 14.97 -24.19 11.51
N TYR A 159 13.89 -24.51 12.22
CA TYR A 159 13.64 -24.01 13.57
C TYR A 159 13.27 -25.15 14.53
N VAL A 160 13.95 -25.18 15.68
CA VAL A 160 13.67 -26.11 16.78
C VAL A 160 12.77 -25.41 17.79
N LEU A 161 11.58 -25.96 18.03
CA LEU A 161 10.61 -25.39 18.98
C LEU A 161 11.14 -25.38 20.41
N GLN A 162 10.82 -24.32 21.14
CA GLN A 162 11.09 -24.20 22.56
C GLN A 162 9.97 -24.84 23.39
N GLU A 163 10.27 -25.29 24.61
CA GLU A 163 9.24 -25.70 25.56
C GLU A 163 8.48 -24.47 26.09
N PRO A 164 7.13 -24.46 26.11
CA PRO A 164 6.37 -23.35 26.64
C PRO A 164 6.50 -23.23 28.16
N SER A 165 6.60 -21.99 28.66
CA SER A 165 6.56 -21.74 30.11
C SER A 165 5.14 -21.96 30.68
N GLU A 166 5.03 -22.23 31.98
CA GLU A 166 3.73 -22.49 32.63
C GLU A 166 2.71 -21.34 32.53
N ASN A 167 3.21 -20.12 32.34
CA ASN A 167 2.41 -18.90 32.22
C ASN A 167 2.17 -18.49 30.76
N MET A 168 2.69 -19.24 29.79
CA MET A 168 2.44 -19.02 28.37
C MET A 168 1.06 -19.55 28.01
N TYR A 169 0.35 -18.79 27.19
CA TYR A 169 -0.98 -19.12 26.71
C TYR A 169 -0.96 -19.39 25.21
N LYS A 170 -1.67 -20.43 24.80
CA LYS A 170 -2.02 -20.76 23.42
C LYS A 170 -3.41 -20.21 23.12
N ILE A 171 -3.57 -19.51 22.01
CA ILE A 171 -4.89 -19.05 21.55
C ILE A 171 -5.69 -20.28 21.08
N GLU A 172 -6.90 -20.44 21.63
CA GLU A 172 -7.88 -21.42 21.13
C GLU A 172 -8.83 -20.77 20.12
N THR A 173 -9.31 -19.55 20.44
CA THR A 173 -10.19 -18.75 19.60
C THR A 173 -9.61 -17.35 19.48
N MET A 174 -9.40 -16.88 18.25
CA MET A 174 -8.85 -15.54 18.00
C MET A 174 -9.89 -14.45 18.29
N PRO A 175 -9.61 -13.42 19.10
CA PRO A 175 -10.50 -12.28 19.24
C PRO A 175 -10.58 -11.46 17.94
N THR A 176 -11.71 -10.80 17.74
CA THR A 176 -11.94 -9.82 16.69
C THR A 176 -12.00 -8.42 17.31
N PHE A 177 -12.33 -7.38 16.53
CA PHE A 177 -12.57 -6.04 17.07
C PHE A 177 -13.90 -5.92 17.83
N THR A 178 -14.79 -6.92 17.73
CA THR A 178 -16.13 -6.91 18.33
C THR A 178 -16.39 -8.11 19.25
N GLU A 179 -15.70 -9.24 19.03
CA GLU A 179 -15.92 -10.50 19.73
C GLU A 179 -14.69 -10.94 20.53
N ALA A 180 -14.92 -11.46 21.72
CA ALA A 180 -13.89 -11.99 22.59
C ALA A 180 -13.39 -13.35 22.09
N GLY A 181 -12.08 -13.57 22.21
CA GLY A 181 -11.43 -14.85 21.99
C GLY A 181 -11.19 -15.60 23.30
N SER A 182 -10.44 -16.71 23.21
CA SER A 182 -10.00 -17.47 24.37
C SER A 182 -8.59 -18.02 24.17
N ALA A 183 -7.89 -18.20 25.28
CA ALA A 183 -6.59 -18.86 25.30
C ALA A 183 -6.46 -19.78 26.51
N VAL A 184 -5.58 -20.77 26.42
CA VAL A 184 -5.36 -21.80 27.44
C VAL A 184 -3.86 -21.94 27.73
N ASN A 185 -3.48 -22.07 28.99
CA ASN A 185 -2.09 -22.37 29.35
C ASN A 185 -1.82 -23.89 29.43
N VAL A 186 -0.56 -24.29 29.64
CA VAL A 186 -0.16 -25.71 29.78
C VAL A 186 -0.86 -26.44 30.94
N LYS A 187 -1.42 -25.71 31.91
CA LYS A 187 -2.17 -26.27 33.06
C LYS A 187 -3.68 -26.43 32.77
N GLY A 188 -4.14 -26.09 31.57
CA GLY A 188 -5.55 -26.12 31.20
C GLY A 188 -6.36 -24.91 31.70
N ASN A 189 -5.71 -23.91 32.31
CA ASN A 189 -6.39 -22.69 32.75
C ASN A 189 -6.79 -21.87 31.51
N LYS A 190 -8.09 -21.71 31.29
CA LYS A 190 -8.63 -20.86 30.23
C LYS A 190 -8.76 -19.41 30.69
N ILE A 191 -8.47 -18.50 29.78
CA ILE A 191 -8.70 -17.06 29.91
C ILE A 191 -9.56 -16.58 28.74
N THR A 192 -10.37 -15.57 28.99
CA THR A 192 -10.95 -14.73 27.94
C THR A 192 -9.85 -13.82 27.39
N LEU A 193 -9.87 -13.61 26.08
CA LEU A 193 -9.16 -12.52 25.41
C LEU A 193 -10.22 -11.51 24.98
N GLU A 194 -10.27 -10.34 25.61
CA GLU A 194 -11.23 -9.29 25.26
C GLU A 194 -11.13 -8.88 23.78
N PRO A 195 -12.16 -8.24 23.19
CA PRO A 195 -12.07 -7.69 21.83
C PRO A 195 -10.86 -6.77 21.66
N LEU A 196 -10.30 -6.73 20.44
CA LEU A 196 -9.07 -6.01 20.14
C LEU A 196 -9.26 -4.49 20.24
N ASP A 197 -8.75 -3.91 21.33
CA ASP A 197 -8.85 -2.50 21.67
C ASP A 197 -7.52 -1.96 22.27
N LYS A 198 -7.49 -0.68 22.65
CA LYS A 198 -6.37 -0.03 23.36
C LYS A 198 -6.47 -0.08 24.89
N THR A 199 -7.49 -0.72 25.45
CA THR A 199 -7.78 -0.78 26.89
C THR A 199 -7.23 -2.06 27.51
N ASN A 200 -7.39 -3.18 26.82
CA ASN A 200 -6.99 -4.52 27.21
C ASN A 200 -5.66 -4.92 26.56
N TYR A 201 -5.24 -4.27 25.47
CA TYR A 201 -4.01 -4.56 24.74
C TYR A 201 -3.10 -3.33 24.63
N LYS A 202 -1.79 -3.56 24.75
CA LYS A 202 -0.78 -2.64 24.24
C LYS A 202 -0.75 -2.78 22.71
N TYR A 203 -1.05 -1.68 22.03
CA TYR A 203 -1.04 -1.58 20.57
C TYR A 203 0.30 -1.04 20.05
N GLU A 204 0.82 -1.62 18.96
CA GLU A 204 2.04 -1.14 18.28
C GLU A 204 1.98 -1.41 16.77
N GLU A 205 2.11 -0.36 15.95
CA GLU A 205 2.18 -0.48 14.49
C GLU A 205 3.62 -0.69 14.01
N LYS A 206 3.80 -1.67 13.12
CA LYS A 206 5.06 -1.97 12.41
C LYS A 206 4.88 -1.65 10.93
N PHE A 207 4.64 -0.38 10.61
CA PHE A 207 4.36 0.11 9.25
C PHE A 207 5.34 -0.40 8.19
N THR A 208 6.64 -0.40 8.46
CA THR A 208 7.70 -0.90 7.54
C THR A 208 7.59 -2.37 7.19
N ASP A 209 6.87 -3.14 8.01
CA ASP A 209 6.74 -4.59 7.89
C ASP A 209 5.26 -4.99 7.66
N GLY A 210 4.34 -4.02 7.58
CA GLY A 210 2.96 -4.23 7.13
C GLY A 210 2.03 -4.93 8.13
N TYR A 211 2.24 -4.75 9.43
CA TYR A 211 1.37 -5.31 10.47
C TYR A 211 1.26 -4.45 11.73
N ALA A 212 0.26 -4.73 12.55
CA ALA A 212 0.13 -4.23 13.92
C ALA A 212 0.17 -5.39 14.93
N LEU A 213 0.63 -5.09 16.14
CA LEU A 213 0.67 -5.99 17.28
C LEU A 213 -0.29 -5.53 18.37
N PHE A 214 -1.00 -6.49 18.95
CA PHE A 214 -1.82 -6.36 20.14
C PHE A 214 -1.27 -7.30 21.21
N THR A 215 -0.55 -6.76 22.20
CA THR A 215 -0.07 -7.55 23.34
C THR A 215 -1.02 -7.38 24.51
N HIS A 216 -1.74 -8.45 24.86
CA HIS A 216 -2.75 -8.45 25.93
C HIS A 216 -2.11 -8.13 27.28
N ILE A 217 -2.57 -7.06 27.94
CA ILE A 217 -1.91 -6.46 29.11
C ILE A 217 -1.83 -7.44 30.29
N LYS A 218 -2.85 -8.27 30.49
CA LYS A 218 -2.92 -9.20 31.63
C LYS A 218 -2.04 -10.44 31.46
N THR A 219 -1.79 -10.89 30.23
CA THR A 219 -1.21 -12.23 29.98
C THR A 219 -0.05 -12.26 28.98
N GLY A 220 0.29 -11.14 28.34
CA GLY A 220 1.38 -11.06 27.36
C GLY A 220 1.10 -11.75 26.01
N VAL A 221 -0.07 -12.37 25.84
CA VAL A 221 -0.50 -12.96 24.55
C VAL A 221 -0.43 -11.89 23.48
N THR A 222 0.35 -12.15 22.44
CA THR A 222 0.54 -11.20 21.34
C THR A 222 -0.17 -11.69 20.10
N ILE A 223 -1.04 -10.84 19.56
CA ILE A 223 -1.84 -11.07 18.36
C ILE A 223 -1.35 -10.13 17.28
N LYS A 224 -1.20 -10.66 16.08
CA LYS A 224 -0.74 -9.93 14.90
C LYS A 224 -1.89 -9.73 13.94
N LYS A 225 -2.00 -8.54 13.37
CA LYS A 225 -2.99 -8.20 12.32
C LYS A 225 -2.27 -7.54 11.17
N ALA A 226 -2.48 -8.04 9.95
CA ALA A 226 -1.92 -7.42 8.76
C ALA A 226 -2.54 -6.03 8.53
N ILE A 227 -1.71 -5.07 8.13
CA ILE A 227 -2.17 -3.78 7.62
C ILE A 227 -2.20 -3.92 6.10
N THR A 228 -3.40 -4.03 5.54
CA THR A 228 -3.64 -4.30 4.11
C THR A 228 -4.04 -3.05 3.36
N ASP A 229 -4.85 -2.21 3.99
CA ASP A 229 -5.56 -1.09 3.38
C ASP A 229 -5.50 0.14 4.29
N SER A 230 -5.46 1.32 3.68
CA SER A 230 -5.44 2.61 4.38
C SER A 230 -6.16 3.70 3.60
N PHE A 231 -6.79 4.61 4.31
CA PHE A 231 -7.50 5.75 3.76
C PHE A 231 -7.45 6.93 4.74
N SER A 232 -7.91 8.09 4.30
CA SER A 232 -7.95 9.32 5.07
C SER A 232 -9.34 9.93 5.04
N VAL A 233 -9.79 10.44 6.18
CA VAL A 233 -11.01 11.26 6.30
C VAL A 233 -10.60 12.64 6.79
N TYR A 234 -11.09 13.68 6.15
CA TYR A 234 -10.91 15.04 6.63
C TYR A 234 -12.11 15.42 7.51
N GLY A 235 -11.87 16.03 8.65
CA GLY A 235 -12.92 16.65 9.47
C GLY A 235 -13.56 17.84 8.74
N LYS A 236 -14.67 18.35 9.27
CA LYS A 236 -15.33 19.58 8.77
C LYS A 236 -14.43 20.82 8.89
N ASP A 237 -13.46 20.79 9.80
CA ASP A 237 -12.39 21.76 9.98
C ASP A 237 -11.19 21.57 9.01
N ASN A 238 -11.30 20.60 8.09
CA ASN A 238 -10.27 20.18 7.14
C ASN A 238 -9.00 19.62 7.80
N VAL A 239 -9.08 19.14 9.04
CA VAL A 239 -8.00 18.35 9.68
C VAL A 239 -8.03 16.94 9.10
N LYS A 240 -6.86 16.44 8.67
CA LYS A 240 -6.70 15.10 8.09
C LYS A 240 -6.54 14.05 9.19
N TYR A 241 -7.35 13.00 9.14
CA TYR A 241 -7.24 11.81 9.99
C TYR A 241 -6.93 10.58 9.14
N GLU A 242 -5.90 9.82 9.51
CA GLU A 242 -5.42 8.66 8.75
C GLU A 242 -5.84 7.36 9.43
N TYR A 243 -6.42 6.45 8.66
CA TYR A 243 -6.98 5.19 9.13
C TYR A 243 -6.45 4.02 8.29
N ASN A 244 -6.37 2.85 8.91
CA ASN A 244 -6.14 1.58 8.23
C ASN A 244 -7.14 0.53 8.72
N ASN A 245 -7.15 -0.64 8.07
CA ASN A 245 -8.04 -1.77 8.36
C ASN A 245 -7.94 -2.33 9.79
N VAL A 246 -7.00 -1.81 10.61
CA VAL A 246 -6.86 -2.10 12.04
C VAL A 246 -7.28 -0.89 12.88
N THR A 247 -6.74 0.31 12.61
CA THR A 247 -6.98 1.50 13.45
C THR A 247 -8.40 2.05 13.36
N CYS A 248 -9.12 1.84 12.25
CA CYS A 248 -10.49 2.32 12.07
C CYS A 248 -11.45 1.88 13.18
N HIS A 249 -11.20 0.72 13.81
CA HIS A 249 -12.06 0.13 14.84
C HIS A 249 -11.96 0.80 16.22
N PHE A 250 -10.90 1.56 16.53
CA PHE A 250 -10.67 2.11 17.88
C PHE A 250 -9.98 3.48 17.92
N ALA A 251 -9.43 3.98 16.82
CA ALA A 251 -8.70 5.25 16.75
C ALA A 251 -9.53 6.37 16.12
N ASN A 252 -10.86 6.31 16.24
CA ASN A 252 -11.75 7.26 15.59
C ASN A 252 -11.82 8.58 16.36
N GLU A 253 -11.23 9.62 15.76
CA GLU A 253 -11.08 10.95 16.34
C GLU A 253 -12.17 11.94 15.88
N ILE A 254 -13.00 11.56 14.90
CA ILE A 254 -14.12 12.37 14.42
C ILE A 254 -15.37 12.04 15.25
N GLU A 255 -15.94 13.08 15.88
CA GLU A 255 -17.14 12.94 16.70
C GLU A 255 -18.31 12.38 15.87
N ASN A 256 -19.08 11.45 16.45
CA ASN A 256 -20.21 10.76 15.83
C ASN A 256 -19.95 9.96 14.54
N LEU A 257 -18.75 9.97 13.96
CA LEU A 257 -18.38 9.01 12.91
C LEU A 257 -18.23 7.61 13.51
N GLY A 258 -18.76 6.59 12.86
CA GLY A 258 -18.43 5.19 13.03
C GLY A 258 -17.63 4.71 11.81
N ILE A 259 -16.62 3.87 12.03
CA ILE A 259 -15.85 3.24 10.95
C ILE A 259 -15.64 1.77 11.32
N SER A 260 -15.80 0.87 10.37
CA SER A 260 -15.36 -0.53 10.45
C SER A 260 -14.73 -0.97 9.13
N PHE A 261 -13.95 -2.05 9.16
CA PHE A 261 -13.47 -2.73 7.97
C PHE A 261 -14.11 -4.12 7.88
N LEU A 262 -14.80 -4.41 6.78
CA LEU A 262 -15.50 -5.67 6.52
C LEU A 262 -15.52 -5.93 5.00
N ASP A 263 -15.35 -7.19 4.60
CA ASP A 263 -15.36 -7.64 3.19
C ASP A 263 -14.50 -6.75 2.26
N ASP A 264 -13.28 -6.45 2.72
CA ASP A 264 -12.29 -5.58 2.06
C ASP A 264 -12.78 -4.14 1.76
N LYS A 265 -13.76 -3.64 2.52
CA LYS A 265 -14.29 -2.27 2.46
C LYS A 265 -14.23 -1.57 3.81
N PHE A 266 -13.93 -0.27 3.80
CA PHE A 266 -14.19 0.64 4.93
C PHE A 266 -15.66 1.06 4.90
N MET A 267 -16.43 0.65 5.90
CA MET A 267 -17.81 1.10 6.10
C MET A 267 -17.81 2.30 7.05
N LEU A 268 -18.40 3.42 6.64
CA LEU A 268 -18.55 4.63 7.44
C LEU A 268 -20.04 4.94 7.62
N SER A 269 -20.46 5.19 8.85
CA SER A 269 -21.84 5.53 9.19
C SER A 269 -21.89 6.45 10.41
N PRO A 270 -22.96 7.24 10.60
CA PRO A 270 -23.14 7.99 11.85
C PRO A 270 -23.45 7.03 13.02
N LYS A 271 -22.85 7.31 14.19
CA LYS A 271 -23.13 6.64 15.47
C LYS A 271 -24.50 7.00 16.05
N THR A 272 -25.11 8.09 15.58
CA THR A 272 -26.45 8.55 15.96
C THR A 272 -27.36 8.62 14.73
N ALA A 273 -28.64 8.98 14.90
CA ALA A 273 -29.57 9.16 13.78
C ALA A 273 -29.37 10.51 13.03
N ASP A 274 -28.56 11.40 13.57
CA ASP A 274 -28.32 12.74 13.04
C ASP A 274 -27.48 12.72 11.75
N VAL A 275 -27.44 13.83 11.04
CA VAL A 275 -26.56 13.99 9.87
C VAL A 275 -25.13 14.18 10.34
N LEU A 276 -24.23 13.28 9.94
CA LEU A 276 -22.80 13.44 10.15
C LEU A 276 -22.20 14.33 9.06
N GLU A 277 -21.53 15.41 9.46
CA GLU A 277 -20.81 16.30 8.55
C GLU A 277 -19.30 16.08 8.61
N ILE A 278 -18.69 15.77 7.46
CA ILE A 278 -17.24 15.59 7.28
C ILE A 278 -16.74 16.38 6.06
N GLY A 279 -15.42 16.45 5.88
CA GLY A 279 -14.76 17.13 4.76
C GLY A 279 -14.75 16.28 3.49
N SER A 280 -13.59 15.69 3.22
CA SER A 280 -13.27 14.83 2.07
C SER A 280 -12.88 13.43 2.53
N ILE A 281 -12.86 12.47 1.60
CA ILE A 281 -12.34 11.11 1.80
C ILE A 281 -11.30 10.82 0.70
N GLU A 282 -10.11 10.35 1.08
CA GLU A 282 -9.00 10.09 0.16
C GLU A 282 -8.37 8.71 0.43
N GLY A 283 -8.03 7.96 -0.62
CA GLY A 283 -7.29 6.70 -0.52
C GLY A 283 -7.24 5.95 -1.85
N ASP A 284 -6.15 6.15 -2.61
CA ASP A 284 -5.97 5.68 -3.99
C ASP A 284 -6.34 4.21 -4.25
N ASP A 285 -6.06 3.32 -3.29
CA ASP A 285 -6.39 1.88 -3.38
C ASP A 285 -7.63 1.46 -2.55
N ALA A 286 -8.18 2.37 -1.74
CA ALA A 286 -9.22 2.06 -0.77
C ALA A 286 -10.61 1.81 -1.39
N SER A 287 -11.37 0.90 -0.78
CA SER A 287 -12.80 0.71 -1.05
C SER A 287 -13.60 1.28 0.12
N VAL A 288 -14.50 2.24 -0.14
CA VAL A 288 -15.25 2.98 0.90
C VAL A 288 -16.75 2.88 0.66
N GLU A 289 -17.50 2.57 1.71
CA GLU A 289 -18.96 2.48 1.71
C GLU A 289 -19.57 3.44 2.74
N LEU A 290 -20.52 4.27 2.32
CA LEU A 290 -21.22 5.23 3.17
C LEU A 290 -22.65 4.76 3.49
N GLY A 291 -22.94 4.66 4.79
CA GLY A 291 -24.22 4.29 5.36
C GLY A 291 -24.88 5.40 6.18
N GLY A 292 -26.19 5.31 6.40
CA GLY A 292 -26.95 6.28 7.20
C GLY A 292 -27.03 7.68 6.59
N ASN A 293 -27.07 8.73 7.42
CA ASN A 293 -27.18 10.13 6.98
C ASN A 293 -25.80 10.82 7.04
N ILE A 294 -25.18 11.08 5.88
CA ILE A 294 -23.83 11.68 5.79
C ILE A 294 -23.82 12.87 4.82
N SER A 295 -23.07 13.92 5.16
CA SER A 295 -22.81 15.10 4.33
C SER A 295 -21.31 15.38 4.25
N LEU A 296 -20.74 15.36 3.05
CA LEU A 296 -19.37 15.77 2.76
C LEU A 296 -19.35 17.23 2.29
N THR A 297 -18.41 18.03 2.79
CA THR A 297 -18.14 19.40 2.31
C THR A 297 -17.03 19.46 1.25
N GLY A 298 -16.44 18.31 0.89
CA GLY A 298 -15.41 18.17 -0.13
C GLY A 298 -15.58 16.89 -0.95
N ASN A 299 -14.46 16.31 -1.35
CA ASN A 299 -14.39 15.32 -2.43
C ASN A 299 -14.29 13.87 -1.93
N ILE A 300 -14.58 12.92 -2.81
CA ILE A 300 -14.20 11.51 -2.67
C ILE A 300 -13.17 11.18 -3.74
N ALA A 301 -11.99 10.71 -3.34
CA ALA A 301 -10.94 10.21 -4.22
C ALA A 301 -10.46 8.86 -3.69
N THR A 302 -11.08 7.77 -4.17
CA THR A 302 -10.79 6.39 -3.71
C THR A 302 -10.78 5.42 -4.87
N LYS A 303 -10.34 4.17 -4.68
CA LYS A 303 -10.47 3.16 -5.74
C LYS A 303 -11.92 2.78 -6.01
N LYS A 304 -12.66 2.54 -4.93
CA LYS A 304 -14.07 2.17 -4.99
C LYS A 304 -14.91 2.99 -4.02
N PHE A 305 -16.11 3.32 -4.43
CA PHE A 305 -17.09 4.05 -3.64
C PHE A 305 -18.47 3.39 -3.68
N PHE A 306 -19.10 3.23 -2.52
CA PHE A 306 -20.40 2.59 -2.37
C PHE A 306 -21.33 3.47 -1.52
N VAL A 307 -22.62 3.49 -1.85
CA VAL A 307 -23.68 4.10 -1.02
C VAL A 307 -24.66 3.00 -0.62
N GLU A 308 -24.75 2.75 0.68
CA GLU A 308 -25.57 1.67 1.27
C GLU A 308 -27.07 1.85 0.98
N SER A 309 -27.81 0.73 0.89
CA SER A 309 -29.26 0.76 0.76
C SER A 309 -29.92 1.52 1.92
N GLY A 310 -30.78 2.49 1.60
CA GLY A 310 -31.43 3.34 2.60
C GLY A 310 -30.58 4.50 3.14
N ALA A 311 -29.31 4.61 2.75
CA ALA A 311 -28.45 5.73 3.11
C ALA A 311 -28.88 7.03 2.38
N LYS A 312 -28.61 8.16 3.02
CA LYS A 312 -28.80 9.51 2.48
C LYS A 312 -27.47 10.24 2.52
N VAL A 313 -26.83 10.34 1.37
CA VAL A 313 -25.48 10.89 1.23
C VAL A 313 -25.55 12.18 0.43
N VAL A 314 -25.01 13.26 0.99
CA VAL A 314 -24.82 14.53 0.30
C VAL A 314 -23.32 14.77 0.11
N ILE A 315 -22.88 15.11 -1.10
CA ILE A 315 -21.49 15.43 -1.41
C ILE A 315 -21.46 16.82 -2.03
N ASN A 316 -20.78 17.76 -1.39
CA ASN A 316 -20.60 19.14 -1.88
C ASN A 316 -19.21 19.30 -2.48
N GLY A 317 -18.94 18.50 -3.52
CA GLY A 317 -17.63 18.30 -4.13
C GLY A 317 -17.72 17.29 -5.27
N THR A 318 -16.58 16.73 -5.67
CA THR A 318 -16.48 15.75 -6.77
C THR A 318 -16.17 14.34 -6.28
N ILE A 319 -16.56 13.34 -7.06
CA ILE A 319 -16.22 11.93 -6.87
C ILE A 319 -15.24 11.52 -7.97
N ASN A 320 -14.14 10.85 -7.63
CA ASN A 320 -13.15 10.33 -8.56
C ASN A 320 -12.75 8.91 -8.14
N VAL A 321 -13.14 7.90 -8.92
CA VAL A 321 -12.97 6.48 -8.58
C VAL A 321 -12.78 5.57 -9.80
N ASP A 322 -12.39 4.31 -9.57
CA ASP A 322 -12.43 3.26 -10.61
C ASP A 322 -13.79 2.53 -10.61
N TYR A 323 -14.43 2.38 -9.45
CA TYR A 323 -15.72 1.70 -9.34
C TYR A 323 -16.66 2.45 -8.40
N MET A 324 -17.92 2.59 -8.80
CA MET A 324 -18.97 3.20 -7.98
C MET A 324 -20.24 2.37 -7.98
N CYS A 325 -20.87 2.19 -6.82
CA CYS A 325 -22.22 1.66 -6.74
C CYS A 325 -23.10 2.46 -5.78
N ALA A 326 -24.22 2.99 -6.27
CA ALA A 326 -25.30 3.49 -5.42
C ALA A 326 -26.39 2.43 -5.36
N TYR A 327 -26.48 1.68 -4.26
CA TYR A 327 -27.39 0.54 -4.15
C TYR A 327 -28.87 0.96 -4.16
N LYS A 328 -29.76 0.01 -4.45
CA LYS A 328 -31.22 0.18 -4.37
C LYS A 328 -31.64 0.89 -3.08
N ASP A 329 -32.64 1.77 -3.19
CA ASP A 329 -33.24 2.52 -2.08
C ASP A 329 -32.28 3.51 -1.37
N SER A 330 -31.08 3.75 -1.91
CA SER A 330 -30.21 4.88 -1.50
C SER A 330 -30.64 6.22 -2.11
N ASP A 331 -30.26 7.33 -1.47
CA ASP A 331 -30.44 8.70 -1.96
C ASP A 331 -29.09 9.44 -1.92
N LEU A 332 -28.43 9.53 -3.08
CA LEU A 332 -27.19 10.27 -3.27
C LEU A 332 -27.48 11.63 -3.92
N THR A 333 -27.10 12.73 -3.26
CA THR A 333 -27.11 14.07 -3.85
C THR A 333 -25.69 14.62 -3.96
N CYS A 334 -25.25 14.97 -5.17
CA CYS A 334 -23.96 15.61 -5.41
C CYS A 334 -24.19 17.05 -5.89
N ASN A 335 -23.62 18.04 -5.18
CA ASN A 335 -23.60 19.43 -5.58
C ASN A 335 -22.15 19.80 -5.92
N TRP A 336 -21.84 20.14 -7.17
CA TRP A 336 -20.47 20.45 -7.59
C TRP A 336 -20.37 21.82 -8.25
N SER A 337 -19.14 22.35 -8.34
CA SER A 337 -18.89 23.66 -8.94
C SER A 337 -17.61 23.65 -9.78
N GLY A 338 -17.78 23.54 -11.10
CA GLY A 338 -16.68 23.35 -12.05
C GLY A 338 -16.05 21.95 -12.02
N GLY A 339 -15.39 21.58 -13.12
CA GLY A 339 -14.94 20.20 -13.34
C GLY A 339 -16.12 19.24 -13.52
N ASP A 340 -15.85 17.94 -13.35
CA ASP A 340 -16.85 16.89 -13.50
C ASP A 340 -17.35 16.39 -12.14
N CYS A 341 -18.65 16.13 -11.99
CA CYS A 341 -19.22 15.73 -10.71
C CYS A 341 -18.75 14.35 -10.26
N ILE A 342 -18.80 13.38 -11.18
CA ILE A 342 -18.38 11.99 -10.96
C ILE A 342 -17.45 11.60 -12.10
N THR A 343 -16.21 11.22 -11.78
CA THR A 343 -15.22 10.71 -12.74
C THR A 343 -14.98 9.23 -12.49
N ILE A 344 -15.09 8.41 -13.54
CA ILE A 344 -14.83 6.97 -13.51
C ILE A 344 -13.65 6.65 -14.42
N ASN A 345 -12.56 6.12 -13.87
CA ASN A 345 -11.29 5.96 -14.60
C ASN A 345 -11.13 4.61 -15.31
N GLY A 346 -10.28 4.60 -16.35
CA GLY A 346 -9.66 3.39 -16.91
C GLY A 346 -10.64 2.41 -17.55
N ARG A 347 -10.91 1.28 -16.88
CA ARG A 347 -11.92 0.28 -17.27
C ARG A 347 -13.01 0.15 -16.20
N GLY A 348 -13.30 1.27 -15.56
CA GLY A 348 -14.18 1.35 -14.41
C GLY A 348 -15.66 1.09 -14.71
N LEU A 349 -16.46 1.01 -13.65
CA LEU A 349 -17.90 0.79 -13.73
C LEU A 349 -18.62 1.63 -12.68
N ILE A 350 -19.67 2.32 -13.10
CA ILE A 350 -20.63 2.99 -12.22
C ILE A 350 -22.01 2.34 -12.35
N GLU A 351 -22.51 1.77 -11.24
CA GLU A 351 -23.82 1.15 -11.13
C GLU A 351 -24.74 2.04 -10.27
N LEU A 352 -25.80 2.59 -10.86
CA LEU A 352 -26.72 3.51 -10.16
C LEU A 352 -28.09 2.87 -9.97
N ASP A 353 -28.25 2.00 -8.97
CA ASP A 353 -29.49 1.27 -8.66
C ASP A 353 -30.42 2.04 -7.69
N GLY A 354 -29.93 3.13 -7.08
CA GLY A 354 -30.69 4.03 -6.22
C GLY A 354 -31.11 5.35 -6.89
N LYS A 355 -31.45 6.34 -6.05
CA LYS A 355 -31.73 7.72 -6.46
C LYS A 355 -30.44 8.53 -6.45
N VAL A 356 -30.14 9.19 -7.57
CA VAL A 356 -28.91 9.99 -7.74
C VAL A 356 -29.26 11.35 -8.33
N LEU A 357 -29.02 12.41 -7.57
CA LEU A 357 -29.29 13.80 -7.94
C LEU A 357 -27.98 14.59 -8.02
N MET A 358 -27.57 14.94 -9.24
CA MET A 358 -26.39 15.74 -9.53
C MET A 358 -26.83 17.18 -9.87
N LYS A 359 -26.30 18.18 -9.15
CA LYS A 359 -26.55 19.62 -9.38
C LYS A 359 -25.25 20.39 -9.60
N GLY A 360 -25.06 20.91 -10.80
CA GLY A 360 -23.91 21.72 -11.17
C GLY A 360 -24.16 23.21 -10.98
N ASN A 361 -23.38 24.01 -11.72
CA ASN A 361 -23.46 25.47 -11.76
C ASN A 361 -23.28 26.06 -13.18
N GLY A 362 -23.68 25.30 -14.20
CA GLY A 362 -23.69 25.72 -15.61
C GLY A 362 -22.47 25.32 -16.43
N GLY A 363 -21.57 24.45 -15.92
CA GLY A 363 -20.38 23.99 -16.64
C GLY A 363 -19.90 22.60 -16.22
N GLY A 364 -19.09 21.97 -17.08
CA GLY A 364 -18.53 20.63 -16.84
C GLY A 364 -19.52 19.48 -17.01
N THR A 365 -19.07 18.26 -16.69
CA THR A 365 -19.84 17.02 -16.92
C THR A 365 -20.49 16.50 -15.63
N GLY A 366 -21.72 15.97 -15.71
CA GLY A 366 -22.31 15.21 -14.61
C GLY A 366 -21.54 13.92 -14.34
N ILE A 367 -21.59 12.96 -15.27
CA ILE A 367 -20.80 11.73 -15.21
C ILE A 367 -19.74 11.76 -16.31
N ASN A 368 -18.46 11.76 -15.95
CA ASN A 368 -17.33 11.64 -16.87
C ASN A 368 -16.73 10.23 -16.81
N LEU A 369 -17.06 9.41 -17.82
CA LEU A 369 -16.43 8.12 -18.08
C LEU A 369 -15.11 8.36 -18.81
N VAL A 370 -13.99 7.83 -18.30
CA VAL A 370 -12.66 7.97 -18.89
C VAL A 370 -12.15 6.60 -19.33
N GLY A 371 -11.59 6.49 -20.54
CA GLY A 371 -11.12 5.23 -21.09
C GLY A 371 -12.25 4.35 -21.60
N MET A 372 -12.31 3.11 -21.11
CA MET A 372 -13.37 2.13 -21.39
C MET A 372 -14.33 1.99 -20.20
N ALA A 373 -14.49 3.06 -19.40
CA ALA A 373 -15.41 3.06 -18.27
C ALA A 373 -16.87 2.92 -18.73
N SER A 374 -17.69 2.21 -17.95
CA SER A 374 -19.09 1.90 -18.26
C SER A 374 -20.06 2.49 -17.23
N LEU A 375 -21.25 2.90 -17.69
CA LEU A 375 -22.40 3.26 -16.85
C LEU A 375 -23.49 2.19 -16.98
N GLN A 376 -23.96 1.68 -15.84
CA GLN A 376 -25.05 0.72 -15.76
C GLN A 376 -26.22 1.31 -14.96
N LEU A 377 -27.39 1.30 -15.58
CA LEU A 377 -28.67 1.65 -14.96
C LEU A 377 -29.54 0.39 -14.85
N THR A 378 -30.46 0.41 -13.89
CA THR A 378 -31.42 -0.66 -13.62
C THR A 378 -32.85 -0.11 -13.71
N ARG A 379 -33.85 -0.97 -13.49
CA ARG A 379 -35.26 -0.55 -13.36
C ARG A 379 -35.56 0.29 -12.12
N ASN A 380 -34.65 0.37 -11.15
CA ASN A 380 -34.82 1.12 -9.89
C ASN A 380 -34.12 2.49 -9.94
N SER A 381 -33.30 2.75 -10.98
CA SER A 381 -32.51 3.98 -11.12
C SER A 381 -33.37 5.23 -11.20
N GLU A 382 -33.17 6.17 -10.28
CA GLU A 382 -33.72 7.53 -10.34
C GLU A 382 -32.59 8.55 -10.49
N VAL A 383 -31.98 8.62 -11.69
CA VAL A 383 -30.86 9.52 -11.98
C VAL A 383 -31.35 10.83 -12.58
N LYS A 384 -30.96 11.96 -11.97
CA LYS A 384 -31.23 13.31 -12.45
C LYS A 384 -29.95 14.15 -12.43
N ILE A 385 -29.67 14.83 -13.54
CA ILE A 385 -28.51 15.71 -13.69
C ILE A 385 -29.02 17.09 -14.09
N GLU A 386 -28.61 18.13 -13.36
CA GLU A 386 -29.09 19.51 -13.50
C GLU A 386 -27.91 20.49 -13.62
N ASP A 387 -28.10 21.55 -14.40
CA ASP A 387 -27.20 22.71 -14.52
C ASP A 387 -25.73 22.35 -14.83
N CYS A 388 -25.50 21.61 -15.93
CA CYS A 388 -24.19 21.18 -16.41
C CYS A 388 -24.06 21.43 -17.93
N GLU A 389 -22.84 21.37 -18.45
CA GLU A 389 -22.58 21.45 -19.90
C GLU A 389 -22.96 20.13 -20.59
N TRP A 390 -22.57 19.01 -19.97
CA TRP A 390 -22.83 17.65 -20.46
C TRP A 390 -23.38 16.78 -19.33
N GLY A 391 -24.51 16.11 -19.57
CA GLY A 391 -25.05 15.17 -18.57
C GLY A 391 -24.11 13.98 -18.35
N VAL A 392 -23.68 13.35 -19.46
CA VAL A 392 -22.72 12.24 -19.46
C VAL A 392 -21.70 12.45 -20.60
N GLY A 393 -20.44 12.23 -20.27
CA GLY A 393 -19.32 11.92 -21.18
C GLY A 393 -18.58 10.70 -20.62
N THR A 394 -17.39 10.33 -21.06
CA THR A 394 -16.59 10.81 -22.20
C THR A 394 -16.07 9.56 -22.93
N PHE A 395 -15.60 9.72 -24.17
CA PHE A 395 -15.16 8.58 -24.98
C PHE A 395 -13.70 8.80 -25.44
N TRP A 396 -12.80 8.89 -24.46
CA TRP A 396 -11.36 9.07 -24.69
C TRP A 396 -10.65 7.71 -24.72
N VAL A 397 -10.14 7.33 -25.89
CA VAL A 397 -9.31 6.13 -26.08
C VAL A 397 -7.85 6.55 -26.12
N GLU A 398 -6.96 5.85 -25.41
CA GLU A 398 -5.51 6.16 -25.34
C GLU A 398 -4.72 5.97 -26.66
N ASN A 399 -5.39 5.67 -27.78
CA ASN A 399 -4.78 5.47 -29.09
C ASN A 399 -5.38 6.41 -30.15
N GLU A 400 -4.57 7.36 -30.65
CA GLU A 400 -4.89 8.27 -31.75
C GLU A 400 -5.02 7.58 -33.14
N LYS A 401 -5.31 6.28 -33.20
CA LYS A 401 -5.20 5.45 -34.43
C LYS A 401 -6.47 4.77 -34.89
N GLU A 402 -7.57 4.83 -34.14
CA GLU A 402 -8.86 4.25 -34.55
C GLU A 402 -9.95 5.34 -34.55
N ASP A 403 -10.45 5.67 -35.75
CA ASP A 403 -11.38 6.78 -36.02
C ASP A 403 -12.85 6.53 -35.55
N THR A 404 -13.06 5.63 -34.58
CA THR A 404 -14.39 5.26 -34.08
C THR A 404 -14.53 5.51 -32.58
N LYS A 405 -15.13 6.65 -32.25
CA LYS A 405 -15.55 7.04 -30.89
C LYS A 405 -16.87 6.36 -30.52
N GLU A 406 -16.84 5.07 -30.22
CA GLU A 406 -18.04 4.34 -29.79
C GLU A 406 -18.17 4.34 -28.27
N GLY A 407 -19.11 5.16 -27.78
CA GLY A 407 -19.59 5.12 -26.41
C GLY A 407 -20.85 4.28 -26.32
N TYR A 408 -20.84 3.20 -25.53
CA TYR A 408 -22.01 2.37 -25.31
C TYR A 408 -22.77 2.82 -24.06
N LEU A 409 -23.93 3.45 -24.29
CA LEU A 409 -25.05 3.41 -23.35
C LEU A 409 -25.77 2.07 -23.58
N LEU A 410 -25.71 1.17 -22.60
CA LEU A 410 -26.39 -0.13 -22.61
C LEU A 410 -27.73 -0.06 -21.86
#